data_AF-A0A1F5FUJ8-F1
#
_entry.id   AF-A0A1F5FUJ8-F1
#
_cell.length_a   1.000
_cell.length_b   1.000
_cell.length_c   1.000
_cell.angle_alpha   90.00
_cell.angle_beta   90.00
_cell.angle_gamma   90.00
#
_symmetry.space_group_name_H-M   'P 1'
#
loop_
_entity.id
_entity.type
_entity.pdbx_description
1 polymer ?
#
loop_
_entity_poly.entity_id
_entity_poly.type
_entity_poly.pdbx_seq_one_letter_code
_entity_poly.pdbx_strand_id
1 'polypeptide(L)'
;MHVGLPIGKGQMLMATDTLESMGQKLVQGNNVYISITPDSKKEADRIFSALSKDGKIEMVMADQPWGDYYGSFEDKFGVRWMIDYAYPKKKN
;
A
#
# COMPACT_ATOMS: atom_id res chain seq x y z
N MET A 1 5.43 -6.43 -19.54
CA MET A 1 5.34 -4.97 -19.56
C MET A 1 5.92 -4.43 -18.26
N HIS A 2 6.45 -3.20 -18.22
CA HIS A 2 6.95 -2.60 -16.98
C HIS A 2 6.33 -1.22 -16.74
N VAL A 3 6.27 -0.82 -15.48
CA VAL A 3 5.87 0.52 -15.04
C VAL A 3 6.95 1.09 -14.13
N GLY A 4 7.18 2.40 -14.23
CA GLY A 4 8.07 3.14 -13.35
C GLY A 4 7.30 4.25 -12.63
N LEU A 5 7.38 4.27 -11.31
CA LEU A 5 6.81 5.31 -10.46
C LEU A 5 7.95 6.07 -9.76
N PRO A 6 8.20 7.34 -10.12
CA PRO A 6 9.18 8.16 -9.41
C PRO A 6 8.77 8.31 -7.94
N ILE A 7 9.70 8.02 -7.03
CA ILE A 7 9.50 8.19 -5.59
C ILE A 7 10.59 9.11 -5.05
N GLY A 8 10.23 10.33 -4.63
CA GLY A 8 11.21 11.30 -4.14
C GLY A 8 12.25 11.75 -5.19
N LYS A 9 13.41 12.22 -4.73
CA LYS A 9 14.47 12.75 -5.62
C LYS A 9 15.42 11.65 -6.05
N GLY A 10 15.38 11.33 -7.34
CA GLY A 10 16.34 10.41 -7.99
C GLY A 10 16.10 8.92 -7.73
N GLN A 11 14.95 8.54 -7.18
CA GLN A 11 14.58 7.14 -6.97
C GLN A 11 13.34 6.79 -7.79
N MET A 12 13.27 5.55 -8.24
CA MET A 12 12.19 5.05 -9.09
C MET A 12 11.78 3.67 -8.61
N LEU A 13 10.50 3.49 -8.30
CA LEU A 13 9.92 2.19 -8.05
C LEU A 13 9.55 1.58 -9.40
N MET A 14 10.19 0.48 -9.74
CA MET A 14 9.94 -0.26 -10.98
C MET A 14 9.11 -1.50 -10.67
N ALA A 15 8.10 -1.78 -11.48
CA ALA A 15 7.37 -3.04 -11.46
C ALA A 15 7.32 -3.63 -12.87
N THR A 16 7.32 -4.96 -12.96
CA THR A 16 7.27 -5.68 -14.24
C THR A 16 6.34 -6.89 -14.11
N ASP A 17 5.71 -7.27 -15.21
CA ASP A 17 4.95 -8.50 -15.27
C ASP A 17 5.87 -9.71 -15.06
N THR A 18 5.34 -10.74 -14.41
CA THR A 18 5.94 -12.08 -14.37
C THR A 18 5.34 -12.91 -15.50
N LEU A 19 6.10 -13.13 -16.57
CA LEU A 19 5.65 -13.80 -17.80
C LEU A 19 5.92 -15.30 -17.73
N GLU A 20 4.84 -16.08 -17.58
CA GLU A 20 4.90 -17.55 -17.60
C GLU A 20 5.47 -18.09 -18.92
N SER A 21 5.20 -17.43 -20.05
CA SER A 21 5.74 -17.80 -21.38
C SER A 21 7.27 -17.74 -21.45
N MET A 22 7.91 -17.02 -20.54
CA MET A 22 9.37 -16.93 -20.42
C MET A 22 9.92 -17.85 -19.31
N GLY A 23 9.10 -18.76 -18.78
CA GLY A 23 9.46 -19.68 -17.70
C GLY A 23 9.56 -19.02 -16.31
N GLN A 24 9.10 -17.77 -16.18
CA GLN A 24 9.09 -17.08 -14.89
C GLN A 24 7.99 -17.65 -13.99
N LYS A 25 8.27 -17.74 -12.68
CA LYS A 25 7.31 -18.19 -11.68
C LYS A 25 7.16 -17.13 -10.61
N LEU A 26 5.92 -16.70 -10.36
CA LEU A 26 5.60 -15.81 -9.27
C LEU A 26 5.72 -16.57 -7.95
N VAL A 27 6.55 -16.05 -7.03
CA VAL A 27 6.64 -16.53 -5.65
C VAL A 27 6.12 -15.42 -4.75
N GLN A 28 4.92 -15.61 -4.21
CA GLN A 28 4.32 -14.67 -3.27
C GLN A 28 4.98 -14.78 -1.89
N GLY A 29 5.22 -13.63 -1.26
CA GLY A 29 5.84 -13.53 0.08
C GLY A 29 5.14 -12.49 0.96
N ASN A 30 5.43 -12.52 2.26
CA ASN A 30 4.84 -11.62 3.26
C ASN A 30 5.83 -10.63 3.88
N ASN A 31 7.04 -10.54 3.33
CA ASN A 31 8.15 -9.78 3.88
C ASN A 31 8.21 -8.31 3.41
N VAL A 32 7.34 -7.89 2.48
CA VAL A 32 7.33 -6.53 1.91
C VAL A 32 5.90 -5.99 1.89
N TYR A 33 5.75 -4.73 2.29
CA TYR A 33 4.53 -3.94 2.18
C TYR A 33 4.85 -2.62 1.49
N ILE A 34 3.92 -2.10 0.69
CA ILE A 34 3.95 -0.73 0.21
C ILE A 34 3.13 0.12 1.18
N SER A 35 3.75 1.14 1.77
CA SER A 35 3.07 2.08 2.65
C SER A 35 2.68 3.36 1.89
N ILE A 36 1.44 3.80 2.05
CA ILE A 36 0.94 5.07 1.55
C ILE A 36 0.59 5.95 2.75
N THR A 37 1.04 7.21 2.71
CA THR A 37 0.75 8.23 3.73
C THR A 37 -0.13 9.34 3.12
N PRO A 38 -1.46 9.23 3.20
CA PRO A 38 -2.37 10.21 2.59
C PRO A 38 -2.40 11.53 3.35
N ASP A 39 -2.85 12.61 2.70
CA ASP A 39 -2.94 13.93 3.33
C ASP A 39 -4.17 14.10 4.25
N SER A 40 -5.12 13.17 4.24
CA SER A 40 -6.33 13.23 5.07
C SER A 40 -6.94 11.86 5.38
N LYS A 41 -7.71 11.79 6.48
CA LYS A 41 -8.50 10.61 6.87
C LYS A 41 -9.45 10.14 5.75
N LYS A 42 -10.14 11.07 5.09
CA LYS A 42 -11.04 10.79 3.97
C LYS A 42 -10.31 10.16 2.79
N GLU A 43 -9.09 10.65 2.50
CA GLU A 43 -8.28 10.11 1.42
C GLU A 43 -7.74 8.71 1.78
N ALA A 44 -7.40 8.48 3.04
CA ALA A 44 -7.06 7.15 3.55
C ALA A 44 -8.20 6.15 3.34
N ASP A 45 -9.43 6.50 3.71
CA ASP A 45 -10.61 5.64 3.50
C ASP A 45 -10.86 5.36 2.00
N ARG A 46 -10.70 6.38 1.15
CA ARG A 46 -10.87 6.27 -0.31
C ARG A 46 -9.85 5.30 -0.90
N ILE A 47 -8.57 5.46 -0.56
CA ILE A 47 -7.49 4.63 -1.07
C ILE A 47 -7.65 3.20 -0.56
N PHE A 48 -7.88 3.01 0.75
CA PHE A 48 -8.10 1.70 1.36
C PHE A 48 -9.24 0.97 0.64
N SER A 49 -10.42 1.57 0.54
CA SER A 49 -11.60 0.94 -0.06
C SER A 49 -11.39 0.57 -1.54
N ALA A 50 -10.64 1.39 -2.29
CA ALA A 50 -10.38 1.16 -3.70
C ALA A 50 -9.37 0.03 -3.93
N LEU A 51 -8.27 0.01 -3.18
CA LEU A 51 -7.18 -0.95 -3.35
C LEU A 51 -7.47 -2.30 -2.67
N SER A 52 -8.23 -2.30 -1.57
CA SER A 52 -8.56 -3.52 -0.84
C SER A 52 -9.71 -4.32 -1.48
N LYS A 53 -10.32 -3.79 -2.55
CA LYS A 53 -11.43 -4.44 -3.24
C LYS A 53 -11.01 -5.81 -3.78
N ASP A 54 -11.82 -6.83 -3.46
CA ASP A 54 -11.57 -8.24 -3.78
C ASP A 54 -10.25 -8.80 -3.18
N GLY A 55 -9.67 -8.08 -2.22
CA GLY A 55 -8.49 -8.49 -1.46
C GLY A 55 -8.84 -9.10 -0.10
N LYS A 56 -7.81 -9.28 0.72
CA LYS A 56 -7.91 -9.77 2.09
C LYS A 56 -7.53 -8.66 3.06
N ILE A 57 -8.50 -8.22 3.86
CA ILE A 57 -8.24 -7.25 4.94
C ILE A 57 -7.45 -7.93 6.05
N GLU A 58 -6.32 -7.34 6.44
CA GLU A 58 -5.54 -7.74 7.61
C GLU A 58 -5.95 -6.89 8.82
N MET A 59 -6.02 -5.56 8.63
CA MET A 59 -6.51 -4.60 9.61
C MET A 59 -7.44 -3.59 8.93
N VAL A 60 -8.66 -3.45 9.44
CA VAL A 60 -9.59 -2.39 9.00
C VAL A 60 -9.05 -1.02 9.40
N MET A 61 -9.36 0.01 8.62
CA MET A 61 -9.01 1.39 8.96
C MET A 61 -9.61 1.76 10.32
N ALA A 62 -8.73 2.13 11.27
CA ALA A 62 -9.13 2.55 12.61
C ALA A 62 -8.05 3.42 13.26
N ASP A 63 -8.45 4.22 14.24
CA ASP A 63 -7.53 4.97 15.09
C ASP A 63 -6.74 4.01 15.97
N GLN A 64 -5.41 4.11 15.93
CA GLN A 64 -4.50 3.16 16.58
C GLN A 64 -3.88 3.72 17.86
N PRO A 65 -3.42 2.86 18.79
CA PRO A 65 -2.83 3.30 20.05
C PRO A 65 -1.59 4.19 19.92
N TRP A 66 -0.86 4.11 18.80
CA TRP A 66 0.30 4.98 18.53
C TRP A 66 -0.09 6.37 17.99
N GLY A 67 -1.38 6.61 17.77
CA GLY A 67 -1.92 7.93 17.47
C GLY A 67 -2.24 8.18 15.99
N ASP A 68 -2.04 7.21 15.10
CA ASP A 68 -2.34 7.35 13.67
C ASP A 68 -3.65 6.64 13.29
N TYR A 69 -4.21 7.04 12.14
CA TYR A 69 -5.33 6.34 11.52
C TYR A 69 -4.81 5.37 10.46
N TYR A 70 -4.93 4.08 10.72
CA TYR A 70 -4.18 3.05 9.99
C TYR A 70 -5.03 1.84 9.62
N GLY A 71 -4.67 1.20 8.52
CA GLY A 71 -5.17 -0.12 8.10
C GLY A 71 -4.22 -0.82 7.15
N SER A 72 -4.41 -2.13 6.99
CA SER A 72 -3.57 -2.97 6.13
C SER A 72 -4.38 -4.09 5.46
N PHE A 73 -3.94 -4.49 4.28
CA PHE A 73 -4.59 -5.52 3.48
C PHE A 73 -3.63 -6.09 2.44
N GLU A 74 -3.96 -7.28 1.94
CA GLU A 74 -3.43 -7.85 0.71
C GLU A 74 -4.45 -7.58 -0.40
N ASP A 75 -4.06 -6.97 -1.52
CA ASP A 75 -4.96 -6.74 -2.65
C ASP A 75 -5.21 -8.03 -3.45
N LYS A 76 -6.12 -7.97 -4.42
CA LYS A 76 -6.49 -9.13 -5.25
C LYS A 76 -5.34 -9.72 -6.10
N PHE A 77 -4.21 -9.03 -6.19
CA PHE A 77 -3.01 -9.47 -6.91
C PHE A 77 -1.92 -10.00 -5.96
N GLY A 78 -2.18 -10.02 -4.65
CA GLY A 78 -1.23 -10.45 -3.62
C GLY A 78 -0.28 -9.36 -3.14
N VAL A 79 -0.45 -8.10 -3.56
CA VAL A 79 0.39 -6.99 -3.08
C VAL A 79 -0.11 -6.55 -1.73
N ARG A 80 0.81 -6.36 -0.79
CA ARG A 80 0.51 -6.00 0.59
C ARG A 80 0.66 -4.50 0.79
N TRP A 81 -0.36 -3.90 1.39
CA TRP A 81 -0.49 -2.46 1.53
C TRP A 81 -0.66 -2.07 3.00
N MET A 82 -0.06 -0.94 3.35
CA MET A 82 -0.34 -0.21 4.58
C MET A 82 -0.82 1.19 4.20
N ILE A 83 -1.92 1.63 4.80
CA ILE A 83 -2.41 3.00 4.68
C ILE A 83 -2.26 3.62 6.06
N ASP A 84 -1.48 4.69 6.16
CA ASP A 84 -1.13 5.30 7.43
C ASP A 84 -1.31 6.82 7.37
N TYR A 85 -2.25 7.36 8.13
CA TYR A 85 -2.48 8.80 8.24
C TYR A 85 -2.12 9.30 9.62
N ALA A 86 -1.01 10.05 9.69
CA ALA A 86 -0.61 10.76 10.89
C ALA A 86 -1.41 12.06 11.05
N TYR A 87 -2.05 12.25 12.20
CA TYR A 87 -2.77 13.49 12.48
C TYR A 87 -1.82 14.68 12.55
N PRO A 88 -2.25 15.88 12.10
CA PRO A 88 -1.44 17.07 12.20
C PRO A 88 -1.05 17.35 13.66
N LYS A 89 0.25 17.33 13.95
CA LYS A 89 0.75 17.78 15.25
C LYS A 89 0.53 19.29 15.34
N LYS A 90 -0.17 19.75 16.37
CA LYS A 90 -0.24 21.20 16.67
C LYS A 90 1.19 21.70 16.81
N LYS A 91 1.60 22.64 15.96
CA LYS A 91 2.85 23.38 16.15
C LYS A 91 2.64 24.26 17.40
N ASN A 92 3.43 24.00 18.44
CA ASN A 92 3.57 24.88 19.59
C ASN A 92 4.23 26.19 19.17
#